data_AF-A0A1E8GPN6-F1
#
_entry.id   AF-A0A1E8GPN6-F1
#
_cell.length_a   1.000
_cell.length_b   1.000
_cell.length_c   1.000
_cell.angle_alpha   90.00
_cell.angle_beta   90.00
_cell.angle_gamma   90.00
#
_symmetry.space_group_name_H-M   'P 1'
#
loop_
_entity.id
_entity.type
_entity.pdbx_description
1 polymer ?
#
loop_
_entity_poly.entity_id
_entity_poly.type
_entity_poly.pdbx_seq_one_letter_code
_entity_poly.pdbx_strand_id
1 'polypeptide(L)'
;MKIKIKNIVLADGEEEVIEQIHDGQVVEKNGWIYLTYVDEEGFKNVIKLNDESLMLTRFAEQNTKMNFILGQAEATIMTPVGVQFLTTDTSRFEKNGNHVKIDYSLNQNNFKFADYKLEIGFDL
;
A
#
# COMPACT_ATOMS: atom_id res chain seq x y z
N MET A 1 6.19 5.41 -17.11
CA MET A 1 4.80 5.73 -16.73
C MET A 1 4.84 6.41 -15.37
N LYS A 2 3.85 7.25 -15.04
CA LYS A 2 3.77 7.82 -13.69
C LYS A 2 2.87 6.96 -12.80
N ILE A 3 3.29 6.79 -11.56
CA ILE A 3 2.51 6.17 -10.49
C ILE A 3 2.35 7.23 -9.41
N LYS A 4 1.11 7.64 -9.16
CA LYS A 4 0.75 8.59 -8.12
C LYS A 4 0.20 7.83 -6.92
N ILE A 5 0.77 8.07 -5.75
CA ILE A 5 0.36 7.48 -4.49
C ILE A 5 0.02 8.61 -3.53
N LYS A 6 -1.20 8.61 -3.00
CA LYS A 6 -1.64 9.53 -1.97
C LYS A 6 -2.07 8.72 -0.76
N ASN A 7 -1.49 9.02 0.39
CA ASN A 7 -1.87 8.42 1.66
C ASN A 7 -2.35 9.52 2.60
N ILE A 8 -3.54 9.34 3.18
CA ILE A 8 -4.08 10.20 4.23
C ILE A 8 -4.05 9.38 5.52
N VAL A 9 -3.29 9.85 6.51
CA VAL A 9 -3.12 9.20 7.80
C VAL A 9 -3.95 9.97 8.83
N LEU A 10 -4.80 9.25 9.56
CA LEU A 10 -5.66 9.77 10.62
C LEU A 10 -5.25 9.10 11.93
N ALA A 11 -4.53 9.84 12.77
CA ALA A 11 -3.99 9.36 14.05
C ALA A 11 -4.16 10.45 15.12
N ASP A 12 -4.61 10.08 16.32
CA ASP A 12 -4.74 10.98 17.48
C ASP A 12 -5.50 12.31 17.22
N GLY A 13 -6.43 12.29 16.26
CA GLY A 13 -7.23 13.46 15.86
C GLY A 13 -6.53 14.40 14.88
N GLU A 14 -5.32 14.07 14.43
CA GLU A 14 -4.58 14.76 13.38
C GLU A 14 -4.75 14.07 12.03
N GLU A 15 -4.71 14.87 10.96
CA GLU A 15 -4.72 14.41 9.57
C GLU A 15 -3.40 14.80 8.90
N GLU A 16 -2.67 13.81 8.41
CA GLU A 16 -1.48 14.01 7.57
C GLU A 16 -1.77 13.53 6.15
N VAL A 17 -1.42 14.34 5.15
CA VAL A 17 -1.56 13.99 3.74
C VAL A 17 -0.19 13.92 3.08
N ILE A 18 0.14 12.73 2.57
CA ILE A 18 1.40 12.45 1.88
C ILE A 18 1.04 12.12 0.42
N GLU A 19 1.58 12.90 -0.52
CA GLU A 19 1.41 12.65 -1.96
C GLU A 19 2.77 12.49 -2.63
N GLN A 20 2.95 11.40 -3.36
CA GLN A 20 4.17 11.06 -4.06
C GLN A 20 3.88 10.67 -5.51
N ILE A 21 4.77 11.05 -6.41
CA ILE A 21 4.71 10.70 -7.82
C ILE A 21 6.03 10.06 -8.21
N HIS A 22 5.97 8.81 -8.68
CA HIS A 22 7.15 8.06 -9.09
C HIS A 22 7.12 7.78 -10.58
N ASP A 23 8.30 7.81 -11.20
CA ASP A 23 8.52 7.14 -12.47
C ASP A 23 8.59 5.63 -12.23
N GLY A 24 7.89 4.88 -13.08
CA GLY A 24 7.83 3.44 -12.94
C GLY A 24 7.32 2.72 -14.18
N GLN A 25 7.11 1.42 -13.98
CA GLN A 25 6.61 0.47 -14.97
C GLN A 25 5.24 -0.04 -14.55
N VAL A 26 4.33 -0.14 -15.52
CA VAL A 26 3.04 -0.81 -15.37
C VAL A 26 3.03 -2.01 -16.32
N VAL A 27 2.72 -3.19 -15.78
CA VAL A 27 2.63 -4.43 -16.54
C VAL A 27 1.33 -5.12 -16.20
N GLU A 28 0.55 -5.49 -17.22
CA GLU A 28 -0.63 -6.33 -17.07
C GLU A 28 -0.31 -7.78 -17.47
N LYS A 29 -0.65 -8.74 -16.61
CA LYS A 29 -0.47 -10.17 -16.89
C LYS A 29 -1.49 -11.00 -16.12
N ASN A 30 -2.22 -11.86 -16.84
CA ASN A 30 -3.16 -12.83 -16.26
C ASN A 30 -4.21 -12.19 -15.32
N GLY A 31 -4.76 -11.02 -15.69
CA GLY A 31 -5.75 -10.29 -14.89
C GLY A 31 -5.17 -9.55 -13.68
N TRP A 32 -3.84 -9.48 -13.55
CA TRP A 32 -3.15 -8.71 -12.53
C TRP A 32 -2.40 -7.54 -13.15
N ILE A 33 -2.43 -6.41 -12.46
CA ILE A 33 -1.62 -5.23 -12.76
C ILE A 33 -0.47 -5.17 -11.77
N TYR A 34 0.73 -4.92 -12.30
CA TYR A 34 1.97 -4.78 -11.55
C TYR A 34 2.52 -3.38 -11.75
N LEU A 35 2.57 -2.60 -10.67
CA LEU A 35 3.23 -1.29 -10.64
C LEU A 35 4.59 -1.46 -9.98
N THR A 36 5.65 -1.10 -10.67
CA THR A 36 7.02 -1.15 -10.13
C THR A 36 7.64 0.23 -10.15
N TYR A 37 8.13 0.71 -9.01
CA TYR A 37 8.82 1.98 -8.88
C TYR A 37 9.95 1.90 -7.85
N VAL A 38 10.80 2.92 -7.84
CA VAL A 38 11.84 3.12 -6.82
C VAL A 38 11.46 4.34 -6.00
N ASP A 39 11.46 4.23 -4.66
CA ASP A 39 11.16 5.35 -3.77
C ASP A 39 12.39 6.26 -3.57
N GLU A 40 12.20 7.33 -2.80
CA GLU A 40 13.26 8.32 -2.52
C GLU A 40 14.44 7.73 -1.74
N GLU A 41 14.21 6.64 -1.01
CA GLU A 41 15.24 5.91 -0.27
C GLU A 41 15.98 4.89 -1.15
N GLY A 42 15.61 4.76 -2.43
CA GLY A 42 16.22 3.85 -3.37
C GLY A 42 15.70 2.42 -3.28
N PHE A 43 14.64 2.16 -2.51
CA PHE A 43 14.05 0.83 -2.41
C PHE A 43 13.11 0.57 -3.59
N LYS A 44 13.22 -0.64 -4.14
CA LYS A 44 12.28 -1.12 -5.15
C LYS A 44 10.96 -1.46 -4.47
N ASN A 45 9.87 -0.92 -5.00
CA ASN A 45 8.51 -1.21 -4.58
C ASN A 45 7.75 -1.89 -5.73
N VAL A 46 7.00 -2.94 -5.40
CA VAL A 46 6.10 -3.61 -6.33
C VAL A 46 4.71 -3.64 -5.72
N ILE A 47 3.75 -3.11 -6.45
CA ILE A 47 2.32 -3.21 -6.15
C ILE A 47 1.72 -4.19 -7.14
N LYS A 48 1.18 -5.30 -6.65
CA LYS A 48 0.40 -6.27 -7.43
C LYS A 48 -1.07 -6.10 -7.06
N LEU A 49 -1.93 -5.82 -8.03
CA LEU A 49 -3.34 -5.56 -7.77
C LEU A 49 -4.27 -6.14 -8.84
N ASN A 50 -5.49 -6.44 -8.44
CA ASN A 50 -6.62 -6.77 -9.32
C ASN A 50 -7.86 -6.02 -8.81
N ASP A 51 -9.05 -6.44 -9.23
CA ASP A 51 -10.31 -5.78 -8.83
C ASP A 51 -10.73 -6.06 -7.37
N GLU A 52 -10.08 -7.02 -6.69
CA GLU A 52 -10.47 -7.48 -5.35
C GLU A 52 -9.42 -7.22 -4.27
N SER A 53 -8.15 -7.08 -4.65
CA SER A 53 -7.04 -7.05 -3.70
C SER A 53 -5.82 -6.31 -4.23
N LEU A 54 -4.97 -5.86 -3.30
CA LEU A 54 -3.67 -5.26 -3.56
C LEU A 54 -2.63 -5.81 -2.59
N MET A 55 -1.45 -6.09 -3.12
CA MET A 55 -0.27 -6.47 -2.35
C MET A 55 0.85 -5.48 -2.65
N LEU A 56 1.33 -4.78 -1.63
CA LEU A 56 2.52 -3.92 -1.68
C LEU A 56 3.70 -4.71 -1.13
N THR A 57 4.80 -4.74 -1.87
CA THR A 57 6.09 -5.27 -1.40
C THR A 57 7.18 -4.23 -1.62
N ARG A 58 7.83 -3.79 -0.53
CA ARG A 58 9.08 -3.02 -0.59
C ARG A 58 10.24 -3.98 -0.39
N PHE A 59 11.16 -4.00 -1.34
CA PHE A 59 12.33 -4.87 -1.33
C PHE A 59 13.49 -4.19 -0.62
N ALA A 60 14.01 -4.84 0.42
CA ALA A 60 15.20 -4.45 1.17
C ALA A 60 15.96 -5.72 1.61
N GLU A 61 16.89 -5.62 2.56
CA GLU A 61 17.54 -6.82 3.15
C GLU A 61 16.51 -7.81 3.71
N GLN A 62 15.44 -7.27 4.30
CA GLN A 62 14.20 -8.00 4.52
C GLN A 62 13.02 -7.17 4.02
N ASN A 63 12.09 -7.82 3.33
CA ASN A 63 11.02 -7.13 2.65
C ASN A 63 9.94 -6.65 3.63
N THR A 64 9.40 -5.47 3.36
CA THR A 64 8.08 -5.08 3.88
C THR A 64 7.01 -5.59 2.94
N LYS A 65 5.94 -6.18 3.48
CA LYS A 65 4.81 -6.70 2.71
C LYS A 65 3.50 -6.31 3.38
N MET A 66 2.60 -5.67 2.64
CA MET A 66 1.25 -5.34 3.11
C MET A 66 0.22 -5.88 2.12
N ASN A 67 -0.82 -6.53 2.64
CA ASN A 67 -1.93 -7.04 1.85
C ASN A 67 -3.18 -6.21 2.15
N PHE A 68 -3.98 -5.95 1.14
CA PHE A 68 -5.24 -5.25 1.24
C PHE A 68 -6.30 -6.05 0.50
N ILE A 69 -7.29 -6.49 1.25
CA ILE A 69 -8.50 -7.20 0.83
C ILE A 69 -9.54 -6.88 1.91
N LEU A 70 -10.82 -6.81 1.56
CA LEU A 70 -11.87 -6.51 2.53
C LEU A 70 -11.76 -7.40 3.78
N GLY A 71 -11.76 -6.76 4.95
CA GLY A 71 -11.46 -7.39 6.23
C GLY A 71 -9.98 -7.45 6.55
N GLN A 72 -9.59 -8.45 7.36
CA GLN A 72 -8.25 -8.55 7.93
C GLN A 72 -7.27 -9.26 7.00
N ALA A 73 -6.06 -8.69 6.87
CA ALA A 73 -4.96 -9.33 6.18
C ALA A 73 -3.61 -9.06 6.86
N GLU A 74 -2.66 -9.97 6.68
CA GLU A 74 -1.34 -9.85 7.29
C GLU A 74 -0.52 -8.72 6.67
N ALA A 75 0.21 -8.01 7.52
CA ALA A 75 1.24 -7.06 7.13
C ALA A 75 2.54 -7.36 7.90
N THR A 76 3.67 -7.17 7.24
CA THR A 76 5.00 -7.34 7.81
C THR A 76 5.80 -6.10 7.45
N ILE A 77 6.22 -5.33 8.45
CA ILE A 77 6.98 -4.09 8.25
C ILE A 77 8.38 -4.27 8.84
N MET A 78 9.39 -3.96 8.05
CA MET A 78 10.76 -3.88 8.53
C MET A 78 10.99 -2.50 9.15
N THR A 79 11.40 -2.48 10.41
CA THR A 79 11.80 -1.25 11.12
C THR A 79 13.26 -1.38 11.58
N PRO A 80 13.95 -0.29 11.92
CA PRO A 80 15.34 -0.37 12.42
C PRO A 80 15.52 -1.27 13.66
N VAL A 81 14.44 -1.47 14.44
CA VAL A 81 14.45 -2.33 15.64
C VAL A 81 14.04 -3.78 15.36
N GLY A 82 13.72 -4.13 14.10
CA GLY A 82 13.38 -5.47 13.67
C GLY A 82 12.07 -5.57 12.89
N VAL A 83 11.68 -6.81 12.62
CA VAL A 83 10.44 -7.15 11.90
C VAL A 83 9.23 -6.97 12.81
N GLN A 84 8.24 -6.22 12.35
CA GLN A 84 6.94 -6.10 12.98
C GLN A 84 5.89 -6.86 12.19
N PHE A 85 5.13 -7.70 12.90
CA PHE A 85 3.95 -8.38 12.37
C PHE A 85 2.71 -7.58 12.77
N LEU A 86 1.94 -7.18 11.76
CA LEU A 86 0.81 -6.27 11.83
C LEU A 86 -0.39 -6.86 11.07
N THR A 87 -1.53 -6.20 11.18
CA THR A 87 -2.75 -6.53 10.45
C THR A 87 -3.30 -5.27 9.81
N THR A 88 -3.60 -5.33 8.52
CA THR A 88 -4.47 -4.36 7.85
C THR A 88 -5.92 -4.81 8.03
N ASP A 89 -6.81 -3.92 8.46
CA ASP A 89 -8.25 -4.17 8.45
C ASP A 89 -8.90 -3.23 7.45
N THR A 90 -9.21 -3.75 6.26
CA THR A 90 -9.64 -2.98 5.09
C THR A 90 -11.16 -2.87 5.09
N SER A 91 -11.67 -1.65 5.26
CA SER A 91 -13.11 -1.35 5.24
C SER A 91 -13.62 -0.98 3.85
N ARG A 92 -12.74 -0.50 2.97
CA ARG A 92 -13.07 -0.20 1.57
C ARG A 92 -11.94 -0.64 0.65
N PHE A 93 -12.30 -1.31 -0.44
CA PHE A 93 -11.42 -1.56 -1.58
C PHE A 93 -12.19 -1.30 -2.86
N GLU A 94 -11.80 -0.27 -3.62
CA GLU A 94 -12.46 0.11 -4.86
C GLU A 94 -11.42 0.33 -5.96
N LYS A 95 -11.54 -0.42 -7.06
CA LYS A 95 -10.74 -0.19 -8.27
C LYS A 95 -11.63 0.30 -9.40
N ASN A 96 -11.28 1.47 -9.96
CA ASN A 96 -11.96 2.09 -11.08
C ASN A 96 -10.94 2.38 -12.19
N GLY A 97 -10.85 1.50 -13.19
CA GLY A 97 -9.83 1.57 -14.22
C GLY A 97 -8.42 1.52 -13.62
N ASN A 98 -7.66 2.61 -13.80
CA ASN A 98 -6.29 2.75 -13.32
C ASN A 98 -6.18 3.49 -11.97
N HIS A 99 -7.28 3.56 -11.23
CA HIS A 99 -7.32 4.19 -9.93
C HIS A 99 -7.83 3.21 -8.87
N VAL A 100 -7.16 3.15 -7.73
CA VAL A 100 -7.51 2.29 -6.59
C VAL A 100 -7.67 3.16 -5.36
N LYS A 101 -8.75 2.95 -4.60
CA LYS A 101 -8.99 3.56 -3.29
C LYS A 101 -9.13 2.47 -2.24
N ILE A 102 -8.40 2.63 -1.14
CA ILE A 102 -8.38 1.69 -0.03
C ILE A 102 -8.52 2.47 1.27
N ASP A 103 -9.53 2.15 2.06
CA ASP A 103 -9.67 2.67 3.42
C ASP A 103 -9.39 1.50 4.37
N TYR A 104 -8.43 1.66 5.28
CA TYR A 104 -8.01 0.59 6.18
C TYR A 104 -7.48 1.13 7.51
N SER A 105 -7.47 0.30 8.55
CA SER A 105 -6.69 0.56 9.77
C SER A 105 -5.47 -0.35 9.82
N LEU A 106 -4.38 0.16 10.41
CA LEU A 106 -3.20 -0.66 10.71
C LEU A 106 -3.21 -1.00 12.21
N ASN A 107 -3.15 -2.29 12.50
CA ASN A 107 -3.32 -2.82 13.84
C ASN A 107 -2.16 -3.75 14.22
N GLN A 108 -1.89 -3.85 15.52
CA GLN A 108 -1.07 -4.90 16.11
C GLN A 108 -1.77 -5.44 17.35
N ASN A 109 -2.12 -6.72 17.33
CA ASN A 109 -2.94 -7.33 18.36
C ASN A 109 -4.23 -6.52 18.58
N ASN A 110 -4.45 -6.00 19.79
CA ASN A 110 -5.62 -5.19 20.15
C ASN A 110 -5.37 -3.68 20.06
N PHE A 111 -4.24 -3.25 19.49
CA PHE A 111 -3.88 -1.84 19.37
C PHE A 111 -4.03 -1.38 17.92
N LYS A 112 -4.80 -0.31 17.72
CA LYS A 112 -4.91 0.40 16.44
C LYS A 112 -3.89 1.53 16.40
N PHE A 113 -3.02 1.53 15.39
CA PHE A 113 -2.06 2.63 15.20
C PHE A 113 -2.73 3.86 14.59
N ALA A 114 -3.41 3.68 13.46
CA ALA A 114 -4.05 4.75 12.72
C ALA A 114 -5.05 4.21 11.71
N ASP A 115 -5.93 5.09 11.25
CA ASP A 115 -6.76 4.87 10.07
C ASP A 115 -6.08 5.52 8.85
N TYR A 116 -6.21 4.90 7.69
CA TYR A 116 -5.54 5.29 6.46
C TYR A 116 -6.54 5.34 5.30
N LYS A 117 -6.36 6.32 4.42
CA LYS A 117 -6.98 6.34 3.08
C LYS A 117 -5.88 6.39 2.04
N LEU A 118 -5.70 5.28 1.34
CA LEU A 118 -4.72 5.10 0.29
C LEU A 118 -5.39 5.23 -1.07
N GLU A 119 -4.90 6.15 -1.90
CA GLU A 119 -5.30 6.30 -3.29
C GLU A 119 -4.08 6.08 -4.19
N ILE A 120 -4.22 5.22 -5.19
CA ILE A 120 -3.16 4.93 -6.17
C ILE A 120 -3.72 5.17 -7.57
N GLY A 121 -3.04 5.99 -8.36
CA GLY A 121 -3.32 6.20 -9.78
C GLY A 121 -2.10 5.86 -10.63
N PHE A 122 -2.31 5.31 -11.83
CA PHE A 122 -1.22 4.99 -12.74
C PHE A 122 -1.59 5.17 -14.23
N ASP A 123 -0.60 5.51 -15.04
CA ASP A 123 -0.76 5.60 -16.49
C ASP A 123 -0.52 4.23 -17.14
N LEU A 124 -1.41 3.82 -18.07
CA LEU A 124 -1.21 2.67 -18.97
C LEU A 124 -0.69 3.12 -20.33
#